data_AF-A0A939Z7N0-F1
#
_entry.id   AF-A0A939Z7N0-F1
#
_cell.length_a   1.000
_cell.length_b   1.000
_cell.length_c   1.000
_cell.angle_alpha   90.00
_cell.angle_beta   90.00
_cell.angle_gamma   90.00
#
_symmetry.space_group_name_H-M   'P 1'
#
loop_
_entity.id
_entity.type
_entity.pdbx_description
1 polymer ?
#
loop_
_entity_poly.entity_id
_entity_poly.type
_entity_poly.pdbx_seq_one_letter_code
_entity_poly.pdbx_strand_id
1 'polypeptide(L)'
;MISVIYNYDEIVKYQAELKNELQRKLSVETTNEIGFPGGAITETVYSDPNSGLWCSMADDLLDGNRFWNPFGIDNPTKNKHITPLVEINIPAYLDRRVGGVFLKDDDNNVYLGHRGKIGGGKEGVGKGAFFDKYSGKIVDAVDETKNNPIAIISCIYDNNLIFNINRFIYAVGKIKNIKIFDESTFSPEPTYRKQYLQKGKITPATEHASVVNALAEHITNNGDVPFNTREIDLYVLNDNGSYKTIYEVKSKTDTQSIYTGIGQLCYHSLMKEDVEKILVLPKSVSRRVTHTLKKLNINVMTYEIINQQIVFK
;
A
#
# COMPACT_ATOMS: atom_id res chain seq x y z
N MET A 1 1.71 -7.03 -27.17
CA MET A 1 1.13 -8.25 -26.59
C MET A 1 1.74 -8.43 -25.22
N ILE A 2 1.11 -9.19 -24.32
CA ILE A 2 1.74 -9.59 -23.05
C ILE A 2 1.48 -11.07 -22.84
N SER A 3 2.54 -11.84 -22.58
CA SER A 3 2.51 -13.29 -22.50
C SER A 3 3.12 -13.80 -21.21
N VAL A 4 2.61 -14.92 -20.70
CA VAL A 4 3.20 -15.61 -19.56
C VAL A 4 4.53 -16.25 -19.93
N ILE A 5 5.52 -16.11 -19.05
CA ILE A 5 6.82 -16.78 -19.18
C ILE A 5 6.73 -18.19 -18.59
N TYR A 6 7.05 -19.20 -19.41
CA TYR A 6 7.14 -20.62 -19.00
C TYR A 6 8.53 -21.24 -19.21
N ASN A 7 9.46 -20.51 -19.82
CA ASN A 7 10.84 -20.95 -19.96
C ASN A 7 11.51 -20.97 -18.58
N TYR A 8 12.04 -22.12 -18.18
CA TYR A 8 12.63 -22.33 -16.86
C TYR A 8 13.81 -21.37 -16.58
N ASP A 9 14.71 -21.20 -17.54
CA ASP A 9 15.89 -20.35 -17.37
C ASP A 9 15.52 -18.88 -17.22
N GLU A 10 14.52 -18.40 -17.99
CA GLU A 10 13.96 -17.05 -17.81
C GLU A 10 13.30 -16.90 -16.44
N ILE A 11 12.53 -17.89 -15.98
CA ILE A 11 11.89 -17.85 -14.67
C ILE A 11 12.94 -17.78 -13.55
N VAL A 12 13.97 -18.63 -13.59
CA VAL A 12 15.07 -18.62 -12.61
C VAL A 12 15.77 -17.27 -12.60
N LYS A 13 16.07 -16.72 -13.77
CA LYS A 13 16.67 -15.39 -13.92
C LYS A 13 15.80 -14.31 -13.28
N TYR A 14 14.52 -14.22 -13.65
CA TYR A 14 13.64 -13.16 -13.17
C TYR A 14 13.26 -13.32 -11.70
N GLN A 15 13.25 -14.53 -11.18
CA GLN A 15 13.14 -14.78 -9.74
C GLN A 15 14.35 -14.21 -8.99
N ALA A 16 15.57 -14.46 -9.47
CA ALA A 16 16.78 -13.91 -8.87
C ALA A 16 16.82 -12.37 -8.95
N GLU A 17 16.42 -11.79 -10.08
CA GLU A 17 16.36 -10.34 -10.24
C GLU A 17 15.28 -9.69 -9.37
N LEU A 18 14.09 -10.30 -9.26
CA LEU A 18 13.05 -9.85 -8.34
C LEU A 18 13.55 -9.87 -6.89
N LYS A 19 14.22 -10.96 -6.48
CA LYS A 19 14.82 -11.08 -5.15
C LYS A 19 15.84 -9.96 -4.90
N ASN A 20 16.74 -9.71 -5.84
CA ASN A 20 17.73 -8.64 -5.73
C ASN A 20 17.09 -7.26 -5.59
N GLU A 21 16.05 -6.96 -6.37
CA GLU A 21 15.33 -5.67 -6.29
C GLU A 21 14.60 -5.50 -4.96
N LEU A 22 14.00 -6.56 -4.42
CA LEU A 22 13.36 -6.52 -3.11
C LEU A 22 14.38 -6.35 -1.99
N GLN A 23 15.48 -7.12 -1.99
CA GLN A 23 16.56 -6.98 -1.02
C GLN A 23 17.16 -5.57 -1.03
N ARG A 24 17.33 -4.97 -2.21
CA ARG A 24 17.88 -3.62 -2.35
C ARG A 24 16.95 -2.54 -1.80
N LYS A 25 15.63 -2.73 -1.95
CA LYS A 25 14.62 -1.72 -1.57
C LYS A 25 14.06 -1.91 -0.16
N LEU A 26 14.16 -3.10 0.43
CA LEU A 26 13.73 -3.41 1.79
C LEU A 26 14.94 -3.37 2.73
N SER A 27 15.00 -2.34 3.58
CA SER A 27 16.20 -1.98 4.32
C SER A 27 16.47 -2.80 5.58
N VAL A 28 15.55 -3.68 5.98
CA VAL A 28 15.66 -4.46 7.21
C VAL A 28 15.62 -5.94 6.91
N GLU A 29 16.66 -6.64 7.37
CA GLU A 29 16.78 -8.09 7.31
C GLU A 29 16.65 -8.68 8.72
N THR A 30 15.77 -9.68 8.86
CA THR A 30 15.55 -10.42 10.11
C THR A 30 15.44 -11.92 9.84
N THR A 31 15.58 -12.74 10.89
CA THR A 31 15.28 -14.17 10.83
C THR A 31 13.99 -14.42 11.60
N ASN A 32 12.97 -14.97 10.94
CA ASN A 32 11.65 -15.18 11.52
C ASN A 32 11.13 -16.58 11.21
N GLU A 33 10.23 -17.06 12.06
CA GLU A 33 9.44 -18.27 11.85
C GLU A 33 8.18 -17.89 11.06
N ILE A 34 8.09 -18.37 9.81
CA ILE A 34 6.97 -18.12 8.91
C ILE A 34 6.00 -19.29 9.00
N GLY A 35 4.84 -19.04 9.59
CA GLY A 35 3.78 -20.03 9.77
C GLY A 35 2.94 -20.26 8.51
N PHE A 36 2.55 -21.51 8.28
CA PHE A 36 1.65 -21.95 7.22
C PHE A 36 0.76 -23.12 7.71
N PRO A 37 -0.32 -23.50 6.99
CA PRO A 37 -1.14 -24.63 7.40
C PRO A 37 -0.31 -25.92 7.55
N GLY A 38 -0.17 -26.42 8.78
CA GLY A 38 0.55 -27.66 9.08
C GLY A 38 1.99 -27.50 9.58
N GLY A 39 2.51 -26.27 9.72
CA GLY A 39 3.84 -26.05 10.30
C GLY A 39 4.35 -24.62 10.19
N ALA A 40 5.65 -24.47 10.43
CA ALA A 40 6.35 -23.21 10.22
C ALA A 40 7.79 -23.50 9.78
N ILE A 41 8.40 -22.54 9.08
CA ILE A 41 9.78 -22.60 8.62
C ILE A 41 10.53 -21.36 9.09
N THR A 42 11.79 -21.51 9.48
CA THR A 42 12.62 -20.36 9.83
C THR A 42 13.36 -19.88 8.59
N GLU A 43 13.16 -18.62 8.22
CA GLU A 43 13.73 -18.04 7.01
C GLU A 43 14.21 -16.61 7.22
N THR A 44 15.05 -16.14 6.30
CA THR A 44 15.40 -14.72 6.18
C THR A 44 14.20 -13.94 5.63
N VAL A 45 13.90 -12.83 6.28
CA VAL A 45 12.80 -11.92 5.94
C VAL A 45 13.36 -10.54 5.67
N TYR A 46 12.97 -9.98 4.53
CA TYR A 46 13.27 -8.61 4.14
C TYR A 46 12.04 -7.75 4.39
N SER A 47 12.22 -6.58 4.98
CA SER A 47 11.11 -5.69 5.31
C SER A 47 11.47 -4.22 5.20
N ASP A 48 10.41 -3.41 5.07
CA ASP A 48 10.46 -1.97 5.25
C ASP A 48 9.59 -1.62 6.47
N PRO A 49 10.21 -1.17 7.59
CA PRO A 49 9.48 -0.83 8.80
C PRO A 49 8.42 0.26 8.61
N ASN A 50 8.54 1.11 7.59
CA ASN A 50 7.59 2.20 7.36
C ASN A 50 6.33 1.75 6.63
N SER A 51 6.45 0.75 5.74
CA SER A 51 5.29 0.17 5.07
C SER A 51 4.70 -1.02 5.82
N GLY A 52 5.43 -1.61 6.77
CA GLY A 52 5.08 -2.89 7.39
C GLY A 52 5.20 -4.08 6.43
N LEU A 53 5.54 -3.84 5.16
CA LEU A 53 5.73 -4.89 4.17
C LEU A 53 6.90 -5.77 4.58
N TRP A 54 6.68 -7.08 4.52
CA TRP A 54 7.75 -8.06 4.59
C TRP A 54 7.57 -9.13 3.52
N CYS A 55 8.69 -9.71 3.10
CA CYS A 55 8.71 -10.87 2.22
C CYS A 55 9.88 -11.80 2.54
N SER A 56 9.75 -13.05 2.13
CA SER A 56 10.87 -13.99 2.01
C SER A 56 10.89 -14.56 0.59
N MET A 57 12.07 -14.99 0.13
CA MET A 57 12.25 -15.59 -1.18
C MET A 57 13.27 -16.71 -1.11
N ALA A 58 12.78 -17.94 -1.29
CA ALA A 58 13.62 -19.13 -1.38
C ALA A 58 14.41 -19.13 -2.70
N ASP A 59 15.67 -19.56 -2.63
CA ASP A 59 16.51 -19.81 -3.81
C ASP A 59 16.12 -21.13 -4.50
N ASP A 60 15.63 -22.09 -3.73
CA ASP A 60 15.23 -23.42 -4.20
C ASP A 60 13.72 -23.51 -4.47
N LEU A 61 13.36 -24.47 -5.32
CA LEU A 61 11.97 -24.80 -5.60
C LEU A 61 11.34 -25.53 -4.41
N LEU A 62 10.29 -24.93 -3.85
CA LEU A 62 9.39 -25.60 -2.93
C LEU A 62 8.66 -26.75 -3.66
N ASP A 63 8.69 -27.93 -3.06
CA ASP A 63 8.15 -29.19 -3.62
C ASP A 63 8.66 -29.52 -5.03
N GLY A 64 9.81 -28.95 -5.44
CA GLY A 64 10.39 -29.15 -6.77
C GLY A 64 9.61 -28.52 -7.93
N ASN A 65 8.64 -27.61 -7.67
CA ASN A 65 7.77 -27.08 -8.72
C ASN A 65 7.54 -25.56 -8.72
N ARG A 66 7.84 -24.85 -7.62
CA ARG A 66 7.58 -23.41 -7.54
C ARG A 66 8.58 -22.71 -6.63
N PHE A 67 8.90 -21.47 -6.95
CA PHE A 67 9.57 -20.56 -6.02
C PHE A 67 8.57 -20.07 -4.98
N TRP A 68 8.95 -20.17 -3.71
CA TRP A 68 8.12 -19.75 -2.58
C TRP A 68 8.40 -18.28 -2.25
N ASN A 69 7.36 -17.45 -2.42
CA ASN A 69 7.44 -16.00 -2.27
C ASN A 69 6.29 -15.53 -1.35
N PRO A 70 6.38 -15.77 -0.04
CA PRO A 70 5.43 -15.27 0.94
C PRO A 70 5.59 -13.75 1.14
N PHE A 71 4.46 -13.06 1.26
CA PHE A 71 4.39 -11.63 1.59
C PHE A 71 3.40 -11.40 2.73
N GLY A 72 3.71 -10.43 3.59
CA GLY A 72 2.82 -9.97 4.64
C GLY A 72 3.08 -8.51 5.03
N ILE A 73 2.38 -8.07 6.07
CA ILE A 73 2.30 -6.65 6.48
C ILE A 73 2.50 -6.46 8.00
N ASP A 74 3.02 -7.48 8.67
CA ASP A 74 3.35 -7.41 10.10
C ASP A 74 4.76 -6.82 10.28
N ASN A 75 5.09 -6.34 11.48
CA ASN A 75 6.47 -5.91 11.75
C ASN A 75 7.34 -7.12 12.17
N PRO A 76 8.26 -7.63 11.32
CA PRO A 76 9.05 -8.82 11.63
C PRO A 76 10.12 -8.57 12.70
N THR A 77 10.48 -7.31 12.98
CA THR A 77 11.40 -6.99 14.08
C THR A 77 10.76 -7.17 15.47
N LYS A 78 9.42 -7.13 15.55
CA LYS A 78 8.66 -7.25 16.80
C LYS A 78 8.08 -8.64 17.01
N ASN A 79 7.90 -9.40 15.94
CA ASN A 79 7.21 -10.69 15.96
C ASN A 79 8.13 -11.79 15.42
N LYS A 80 8.60 -12.69 16.29
CA LYS A 80 9.41 -13.84 15.86
C LYS A 80 8.62 -14.78 14.94
N HIS A 81 7.32 -14.95 15.19
CA HIS A 81 6.42 -15.76 14.37
C HIS A 81 5.50 -14.85 13.55
N ILE A 82 5.54 -15.00 12.22
CA ILE A 82 4.76 -14.21 11.26
C ILE A 82 3.98 -15.14 10.32
N THR A 83 2.94 -14.63 9.66
CA THR A 83 2.11 -15.45 8.75
C THR A 83 1.88 -14.70 7.44
N PRO A 84 2.15 -15.32 6.27
CA PRO A 84 1.95 -14.65 4.99
C PRO A 84 0.49 -14.23 4.82
N LEU A 85 0.26 -12.98 4.42
CA LEU A 85 -1.07 -12.52 4.01
C LEU A 85 -1.40 -13.07 2.62
N VAL A 86 -0.41 -13.12 1.73
CA VAL A 86 -0.53 -13.64 0.37
C VAL A 86 0.79 -14.26 -0.06
N GLU A 87 0.71 -15.24 -0.95
CA GLU A 87 1.87 -15.82 -1.60
C GLU A 87 1.84 -15.49 -3.09
N ILE A 88 2.93 -14.95 -3.63
CA ILE A 88 3.10 -14.70 -5.07
C ILE A 88 4.10 -15.73 -5.60
N ASN A 89 3.83 -17.00 -5.31
CA ASN A 89 4.68 -18.11 -5.73
C ASN A 89 4.77 -18.16 -7.25
N ILE A 90 5.95 -18.45 -7.79
CA ILE A 90 6.19 -18.52 -9.24
C ILE A 90 6.41 -19.99 -9.63
N PRO A 91 5.61 -20.56 -10.55
CA PRO A 91 5.83 -21.93 -10.98
C PRO A 91 7.09 -22.03 -11.84
N ALA A 92 7.84 -23.12 -11.73
CA ALA A 92 9.05 -23.38 -12.54
C ALA A 92 8.74 -23.70 -14.02
N TYR A 93 7.49 -24.02 -14.32
CA TYR A 93 6.98 -24.42 -15.63
C TYR A 93 5.48 -24.11 -15.72
N LEU A 94 4.79 -24.59 -16.75
CA LEU A 94 3.34 -24.44 -16.89
C LEU A 94 2.58 -25.10 -15.73
N ASP A 95 2.26 -24.32 -14.70
CA ASP A 95 1.34 -24.71 -13.64
C ASP A 95 0.37 -23.58 -13.30
N ARG A 96 -0.84 -23.68 -13.85
CA ARG A 96 -1.92 -22.72 -13.60
C ARG A 96 -2.49 -22.81 -12.19
N ARG A 97 -2.14 -23.83 -11.39
CA ARG A 97 -2.54 -23.94 -9.98
C ARG A 97 -1.83 -22.92 -9.11
N VAL A 98 -0.63 -22.52 -9.50
CA VAL A 98 0.17 -21.50 -8.81
C VAL A 98 -0.33 -20.09 -9.17
N GLY A 99 -0.46 -19.25 -8.13
CA GLY A 99 -1.07 -17.93 -8.23
C GLY A 99 -0.20 -16.89 -8.94
N GLY A 100 1.08 -16.78 -8.55
CA GLY A 100 2.02 -15.83 -9.14
C GLY A 100 2.52 -16.24 -10.52
N VAL A 101 2.99 -15.26 -11.28
CA VAL A 101 3.47 -15.44 -12.64
C VAL A 101 4.39 -14.30 -13.07
N PHE A 102 5.37 -14.59 -13.91
CA PHE A 102 6.08 -13.58 -14.70
C PHE A 102 5.44 -13.43 -16.08
N LEU A 103 5.36 -12.18 -16.54
CA LEU A 103 4.83 -11.81 -17.84
C LEU A 103 5.86 -11.00 -18.59
N LYS A 104 5.86 -11.12 -19.92
CA LYS A 104 6.72 -10.36 -20.82
C LYS A 104 5.87 -9.68 -21.87
N ASP A 105 6.13 -8.41 -22.14
CA ASP A 105 5.52 -7.71 -23.27
C ASP A 105 6.41 -7.72 -24.52
N ASP A 106 5.92 -7.15 -25.62
CA ASP A 106 6.64 -7.07 -26.90
C ASP A 106 7.93 -6.23 -26.80
N ASP A 107 8.00 -5.32 -25.81
CA ASP A 107 9.15 -4.46 -25.56
C ASP A 107 10.18 -5.13 -24.61
N ASN A 108 9.96 -6.41 -24.26
CA ASN A 108 10.74 -7.19 -23.30
C ASN A 108 10.69 -6.68 -21.85
N ASN A 109 9.71 -5.84 -21.49
CA ASN A 109 9.48 -5.50 -20.09
C ASN A 109 8.92 -6.72 -19.36
N VAL A 110 9.35 -6.91 -18.13
CA VAL A 110 9.00 -8.07 -17.32
C VAL A 110 8.17 -7.63 -16.13
N TYR A 111 7.02 -8.27 -15.98
CA TYR A 111 6.05 -7.93 -14.94
C TYR A 111 5.84 -9.09 -14.00
N LEU A 112 5.72 -8.77 -12.72
CA LEU A 112 5.13 -9.63 -11.72
C LEU A 112 3.60 -9.55 -11.82
N GLY A 113 2.93 -10.69 -11.91
CA GLY A 113 1.48 -10.77 -11.99
C GLY A 113 0.90 -11.84 -11.09
N HIS A 114 -0.44 -11.87 -11.00
CA HIS A 114 -1.17 -12.84 -10.20
C HIS A 114 -2.48 -13.29 -10.85
N ARG A 115 -2.73 -14.60 -10.86
CA ARG A 115 -3.91 -15.27 -11.47
C ARG A 115 -5.18 -15.20 -10.61
N GLY A 116 -5.17 -14.40 -9.54
CA GLY A 116 -6.29 -14.25 -8.59
C GLY A 116 -6.47 -15.40 -7.59
N LYS A 117 -5.54 -16.37 -7.55
CA LYS A 117 -5.58 -17.51 -6.61
C LYS A 117 -4.96 -17.14 -5.27
N ILE A 118 -5.63 -16.26 -4.52
CA ILE A 118 -5.09 -15.64 -3.31
C ILE A 118 -5.14 -16.53 -2.05
N GLY A 119 -5.63 -17.76 -2.15
CA GLY A 119 -5.68 -18.75 -1.05
C GLY A 119 -6.59 -18.37 0.12
N GLY A 120 -6.55 -19.18 1.19
CA GLY A 120 -7.18 -18.87 2.49
C GLY A 120 -8.48 -19.62 2.83
N GLY A 121 -8.99 -20.49 1.95
CA GLY A 121 -10.07 -21.46 2.24
C GLY A 121 -11.41 -20.87 2.72
N LYS A 122 -11.54 -19.53 2.76
CA LYS A 122 -12.69 -18.83 3.28
C LYS A 122 -13.77 -18.76 2.22
N GLU A 123 -15.00 -19.08 2.62
CA GLU A 123 -16.17 -19.00 1.77
C GLU A 123 -16.30 -17.58 1.16
N GLY A 124 -16.47 -17.52 -0.17
CA GLY A 124 -16.55 -16.25 -0.91
C GLY A 124 -15.20 -15.60 -1.29
N VAL A 125 -14.05 -16.24 -0.99
CA VAL A 125 -12.71 -15.76 -1.37
C VAL A 125 -12.08 -16.71 -2.39
N GLY A 126 -12.48 -16.56 -3.66
CA GLY A 126 -11.97 -17.34 -4.79
C GLY A 126 -11.54 -16.48 -5.97
N LYS A 127 -11.08 -17.12 -7.06
CA LYS A 127 -10.60 -16.42 -8.27
C LYS A 127 -11.61 -15.41 -8.82
N GLY A 128 -12.89 -15.78 -8.91
CA GLY A 128 -13.95 -14.88 -9.39
C GLY A 128 -14.10 -13.65 -8.49
N ALA A 129 -14.31 -13.87 -7.19
CA ALA A 129 -14.41 -12.79 -6.20
C ALA A 129 -13.17 -11.88 -6.14
N PHE A 130 -11.98 -12.41 -6.45
CA PHE A 130 -10.78 -11.58 -6.60
C PHE A 130 -10.93 -10.63 -7.79
N PHE A 131 -11.20 -11.12 -8.99
CA PHE A 131 -11.30 -10.27 -10.19
C PHE A 131 -12.52 -9.33 -10.15
N ASP A 132 -13.60 -9.70 -9.45
CA ASP A 132 -14.76 -8.83 -9.25
C ASP A 132 -14.47 -7.62 -8.33
N LYS A 133 -13.56 -7.79 -7.36
CA LYS A 133 -13.28 -6.80 -6.32
C LYS A 133 -11.93 -6.09 -6.49
N TYR A 134 -11.02 -6.66 -7.27
CA TYR A 134 -9.70 -6.10 -7.48
C TYR A 134 -9.77 -4.94 -8.47
N SER A 135 -9.41 -3.74 -8.02
CA SER A 135 -9.46 -2.50 -8.81
C SER A 135 -8.12 -2.14 -9.47
N GLY A 136 -7.10 -3.01 -9.36
CA GLY A 136 -5.81 -2.81 -10.02
C GLY A 136 -5.84 -3.19 -11.51
N LYS A 137 -4.71 -3.01 -12.19
CA LYS A 137 -4.60 -3.32 -13.63
C LYS A 137 -4.77 -4.82 -13.87
N ILE A 138 -5.73 -5.18 -14.71
CA ILE A 138 -5.94 -6.55 -15.20
C ILE A 138 -5.71 -6.54 -16.70
N VAL A 139 -4.96 -7.51 -17.20
CA VAL A 139 -4.71 -7.71 -18.62
C VAL A 139 -5.21 -9.08 -19.05
N ASP A 140 -5.64 -9.19 -20.29
CA ASP A 140 -5.89 -10.48 -20.94
C ASP A 140 -4.58 -10.96 -21.58
N ALA A 141 -3.82 -11.76 -20.85
CA ALA A 141 -2.47 -12.18 -21.23
C ALA A 141 -2.48 -13.51 -21.96
N VAL A 142 -1.58 -13.68 -22.93
CA VAL A 142 -1.37 -14.96 -23.63
C VAL A 142 -0.75 -15.97 -22.66
N ASP A 143 -1.51 -16.99 -22.31
CA ASP A 143 -1.14 -18.12 -21.45
C ASP A 143 -1.17 -19.39 -22.32
N GLU A 144 -0.04 -19.68 -22.97
CA GLU A 144 0.10 -20.69 -24.02
C GLU A 144 -0.82 -20.42 -25.22
N THR A 145 -1.89 -21.20 -25.34
CA THR A 145 -2.82 -21.19 -26.48
C THR A 145 -4.09 -20.37 -26.22
N LYS A 146 -4.23 -19.81 -25.02
CA LYS A 146 -5.43 -19.09 -24.58
C LYS A 146 -5.05 -17.82 -23.88
N ASN A 147 -5.89 -16.80 -24.00
CA ASN A 147 -5.76 -15.65 -23.13
C ASN A 147 -6.44 -15.92 -21.78
N ASN A 148 -5.84 -15.39 -20.72
CA ASN A 148 -6.41 -15.42 -19.38
C ASN A 148 -6.27 -14.05 -18.70
N PRO A 149 -7.27 -13.64 -17.90
CA PRO A 149 -7.14 -12.44 -17.08
C PRO A 149 -6.07 -12.65 -16.00
N ILE A 150 -5.11 -11.73 -15.95
CA ILE A 150 -4.03 -11.70 -14.96
C ILE A 150 -3.94 -10.29 -14.39
N ALA A 151 -3.93 -10.18 -13.06
CA ALA A 151 -3.65 -8.92 -12.39
C ALA A 151 -2.16 -8.59 -12.53
N ILE A 152 -1.84 -7.43 -13.10
CA ILE A 152 -0.48 -6.90 -13.12
C ILE A 152 -0.21 -6.25 -11.78
N ILE A 153 0.87 -6.69 -11.11
CA ILE A 153 1.33 -6.09 -9.86
C ILE A 153 2.29 -4.95 -10.20
N SER A 154 3.42 -5.24 -10.83
CA SER A 154 4.44 -4.25 -11.16
C SER A 154 5.37 -4.74 -12.26
N CYS A 155 6.01 -3.83 -13.00
CA CYS A 155 7.28 -4.16 -13.66
C CYS A 155 8.33 -4.47 -12.58
N ILE A 156 9.15 -5.51 -12.77
CA ILE A 156 10.11 -5.95 -11.74
C ILE A 156 11.26 -4.95 -11.55
N TYR A 157 11.52 -4.08 -12.52
CA TYR A 157 12.53 -3.01 -12.42
C TYR A 157 11.92 -1.64 -12.14
N ASP A 158 10.62 -1.58 -11.84
CA ASP A 158 9.97 -0.31 -11.52
C ASP A 158 10.55 0.29 -10.23
N ASN A 159 10.78 1.60 -10.23
CA ASN A 159 11.17 2.30 -9.01
C ASN A 159 10.14 2.10 -7.88
N ASN A 160 8.87 1.87 -8.24
CA ASN A 160 7.74 1.70 -7.34
C ASN A 160 7.37 0.24 -7.07
N LEU A 161 8.25 -0.72 -7.38
CA LEU A 161 8.00 -2.14 -7.15
C LEU A 161 7.42 -2.45 -5.76
N ILE A 162 8.05 -1.92 -4.70
CA ILE A 162 7.61 -2.11 -3.30
C ILE A 162 6.20 -1.56 -3.08
N PHE A 163 5.96 -0.34 -3.55
CA PHE A 163 4.65 0.30 -3.43
C PHE A 163 3.55 -0.49 -4.14
N ASN A 164 3.81 -0.96 -5.35
CA ASN A 164 2.87 -1.73 -6.16
C ASN A 164 2.56 -3.11 -5.55
N ILE A 165 3.59 -3.80 -5.05
CA ILE A 165 3.43 -5.05 -4.29
C ILE A 165 2.58 -4.80 -3.04
N ASN A 166 2.88 -3.73 -2.30
CA ASN A 166 2.13 -3.39 -1.11
C ASN A 166 0.66 -3.13 -1.43
N ARG A 167 0.35 -2.29 -2.43
CA ARG A 167 -1.02 -2.04 -2.92
C ARG A 167 -1.75 -3.34 -3.27
N PHE A 168 -1.07 -4.28 -3.93
CA PHE A 168 -1.63 -5.60 -4.22
C PHE A 168 -1.95 -6.39 -2.94
N ILE A 169 -1.02 -6.49 -1.99
CA ILE A 169 -1.21 -7.21 -0.72
C ILE A 169 -2.37 -6.62 0.07
N TYR A 170 -2.47 -5.29 0.16
CA TYR A 170 -3.59 -4.60 0.80
C TYR A 170 -4.93 -4.87 0.13
N ALA A 171 -4.97 -4.85 -1.20
CA ALA A 171 -6.19 -5.22 -1.95
C ALA A 171 -6.60 -6.67 -1.62
N VAL A 172 -5.64 -7.59 -1.55
CA VAL A 172 -5.90 -8.98 -1.14
C VAL A 172 -6.42 -9.05 0.30
N GLY A 173 -5.84 -8.31 1.24
CA GLY A 173 -6.29 -8.26 2.63
C GLY A 173 -7.73 -7.75 2.77
N LYS A 174 -8.09 -6.70 2.01
CA LYS A 174 -9.48 -6.20 1.89
C LYS A 174 -10.42 -7.28 1.35
N ILE A 175 -10.04 -7.98 0.28
CA ILE A 175 -10.85 -9.07 -0.30
C ILE A 175 -11.04 -10.22 0.71
N LYS A 176 -10.02 -10.54 1.50
CA LYS A 176 -10.07 -11.57 2.55
C LYS A 176 -10.83 -11.14 3.81
N ASN A 177 -11.20 -9.86 3.93
CA ASN A 177 -11.71 -9.23 5.14
C ASN A 177 -10.77 -9.47 6.34
N ILE A 178 -9.45 -9.40 6.11
CA ILE A 178 -8.46 -9.43 7.17
C ILE A 178 -8.43 -8.04 7.81
N LYS A 179 -8.45 -7.97 9.14
CA LYS A 179 -8.13 -6.75 9.86
C LYS A 179 -6.63 -6.51 9.69
N ILE A 180 -6.30 -5.76 8.66
CA ILE A 180 -4.96 -5.25 8.46
C ILE A 180 -4.73 -4.19 9.54
N PHE A 181 -3.78 -4.44 10.46
CA PHE A 181 -3.25 -3.37 11.31
C PHE A 181 -2.39 -2.51 10.38
N ASP A 182 -2.90 -1.33 10.11
CA ASP A 182 -2.56 -0.53 8.95
C ASP A 182 -1.53 0.54 9.35
N GLU A 183 -0.40 0.58 8.65
CA GLU A 183 0.54 1.72 8.63
C GLU A 183 0.81 2.19 7.18
N SER A 184 0.24 1.55 6.14
CA SER A 184 0.59 1.87 4.73
C SER A 184 -0.52 1.78 3.67
N THR A 185 -1.76 1.46 4.05
CA THR A 185 -2.93 2.14 3.48
C THR A 185 -3.40 3.23 4.42
N PHE A 186 -4.22 4.17 3.93
CA PHE A 186 -4.87 5.12 4.82
C PHE A 186 -5.56 4.37 5.97
N SER A 187 -4.93 4.45 7.13
CA SER A 187 -5.36 3.82 8.36
C SER A 187 -6.32 4.78 9.02
N PRO A 188 -7.63 4.46 9.11
CA PRO A 188 -8.57 5.40 9.68
C PRO A 188 -8.13 5.73 11.09
N GLU A 189 -7.89 7.00 11.39
CA GLU A 189 -7.59 7.38 12.76
C GLU A 189 -8.75 6.90 13.63
N PRO A 190 -8.48 6.31 14.81
CA PRO A 190 -9.52 5.75 15.67
C PRO A 190 -10.49 6.84 16.09
N THR A 191 -11.56 7.00 15.30
CA THR A 191 -12.78 7.63 15.72
C THR A 191 -13.49 6.58 16.56
N TYR A 192 -13.66 6.84 17.86
CA TYR A 192 -14.43 5.97 18.76
C TYR A 192 -15.91 5.94 18.35
N ARG A 193 -16.23 5.38 17.18
CA ARG A 193 -17.56 5.40 16.55
C ARG A 193 -18.46 4.25 17.01
N LYS A 194 -18.06 3.46 18.01
CA LYS A 194 -18.90 2.36 18.56
C LYS A 194 -19.05 2.27 20.08
N GLN A 195 -18.69 3.30 20.86
CA GLN A 195 -19.02 3.28 22.31
C GLN A 195 -19.32 4.61 23.01
N TYR A 196 -19.41 5.75 22.31
CA TYR A 196 -19.72 7.04 22.96
C TYR A 196 -20.87 7.83 22.31
N LEU A 197 -21.92 7.13 21.86
CA LEU A 197 -23.26 7.74 21.73
C LEU A 197 -23.96 7.97 23.08
N GLN A 198 -23.25 7.80 24.19
CA GLN A 198 -23.71 8.19 25.52
C GLN A 198 -22.60 9.03 26.19
N LYS A 199 -22.87 10.33 26.45
CA LYS A 199 -22.07 11.29 27.25
C LYS A 199 -21.14 12.31 26.56
N GLY A 200 -21.48 12.78 25.36
CA GLY A 200 -21.52 14.23 25.07
C GLY A 200 -20.31 15.14 25.30
N LYS A 201 -19.06 14.72 25.05
CA LYS A 201 -17.92 15.67 24.89
C LYS A 201 -17.02 15.26 23.71
N ILE A 202 -16.88 16.16 22.73
CA ILE A 202 -15.91 16.06 21.64
C ILE A 202 -14.55 16.54 22.19
N THR A 203 -13.49 15.75 22.00
CA THR A 203 -12.12 16.18 22.33
C THR A 203 -11.34 16.55 21.06
N PRO A 204 -10.32 17.42 21.13
CA PRO A 204 -9.54 17.82 19.95
C PRO A 204 -8.88 16.65 19.19
N ALA A 205 -8.50 15.57 19.89
CA ALA A 205 -7.95 14.37 19.27
C ALA A 205 -9.01 13.58 18.47
N THR A 206 -10.24 13.53 18.97
CA THR A 206 -11.37 12.91 18.26
C THR A 206 -11.80 13.72 17.03
N GLU A 207 -11.64 15.04 17.10
CA GLU A 207 -11.91 15.94 15.98
C GLU A 207 -10.88 15.76 14.86
N HIS A 208 -9.59 15.77 15.18
CA HIS A 208 -8.50 15.53 14.22
C HIS A 208 -8.71 14.21 13.46
N ALA A 209 -8.95 13.12 14.18
CA ALA A 209 -9.25 11.81 13.60
C ALA A 209 -10.46 11.82 12.66
N SER A 210 -11.51 12.55 13.03
CA SER A 210 -12.71 12.66 12.20
C SER A 210 -12.42 13.41 10.90
N VAL A 211 -11.62 14.48 10.97
CA VAL A 211 -11.24 15.30 9.81
C VAL A 211 -10.31 14.54 8.87
N VAL A 212 -9.30 13.86 9.40
CA VAL A 212 -8.36 13.04 8.61
C VAL A 212 -9.13 11.94 7.86
N ASN A 213 -10.04 11.24 8.54
CA ASN A 213 -10.92 10.24 7.90
C ASN A 213 -11.81 10.81 6.79
N ALA A 214 -12.44 11.95 7.04
CA ALA A 214 -13.28 12.60 6.04
C ALA A 214 -12.46 13.12 4.85
N LEU A 215 -11.22 13.58 5.09
CA LEU A 215 -10.33 14.06 4.05
C LEU A 215 -9.89 12.91 3.13
N ALA A 216 -9.59 11.74 3.70
CA ALA A 216 -9.29 10.56 2.90
C ALA A 216 -10.46 10.16 1.99
N GLU A 217 -11.70 10.19 2.50
CA GLU A 217 -12.90 9.96 1.70
C GLU A 217 -13.07 11.02 0.60
N HIS A 218 -12.83 12.29 0.93
CA HIS A 218 -12.87 13.39 -0.03
C HIS A 218 -11.85 13.22 -1.17
N ILE A 219 -10.60 12.86 -0.85
CA ILE A 219 -9.54 12.56 -1.82
C ILE A 219 -9.96 11.38 -2.72
N THR A 220 -10.52 10.32 -2.11
CA THR A 220 -11.01 9.14 -2.83
C THR A 220 -12.12 9.50 -3.82
N ASN A 221 -13.08 10.32 -3.39
CA ASN A 221 -14.19 10.76 -4.23
C ASN A 221 -13.74 11.66 -5.39
N ASN A 222 -12.60 12.33 -5.26
CA ASN A 222 -11.97 13.12 -6.32
C ASN A 222 -11.06 12.29 -7.25
N GLY A 223 -11.00 10.97 -7.07
CA GLY A 223 -10.33 10.03 -7.97
C GLY A 223 -8.89 9.66 -7.59
N ASP A 224 -8.38 10.17 -6.47
CA ASP A 224 -7.05 9.84 -5.96
C ASP A 224 -7.10 8.76 -4.89
N VAL A 225 -5.96 8.12 -4.59
CA VAL A 225 -5.86 7.13 -3.50
C VAL A 225 -5.08 7.74 -2.33
N PRO A 226 -5.70 7.94 -1.15
CA PRO A 226 -5.01 8.46 0.02
C PRO A 226 -4.19 7.38 0.73
N PHE A 227 -3.07 7.81 1.28
CA PHE A 227 -2.17 7.04 2.15
C PHE A 227 -1.83 7.86 3.39
N ASN A 228 -1.34 7.24 4.46
CA ASN A 228 -0.79 7.94 5.62
C ASN A 228 0.45 7.22 6.14
N THR A 229 1.20 7.88 7.02
CA THR A 229 2.23 7.27 7.87
C THR A 229 2.04 7.76 9.31
N ARG A 230 2.88 7.31 10.25
CA ARG A 230 2.86 7.84 11.62
C ARG A 230 3.21 9.33 11.70
N GLU A 231 4.00 9.83 10.75
CA GLU A 231 4.50 11.20 10.72
C GLU A 231 3.77 12.11 9.71
N ILE A 232 3.01 11.53 8.76
CA ILE A 232 2.29 12.26 7.72
C ILE A 232 0.81 11.90 7.80
N ASP A 233 -0.04 12.89 8.11
CA ASP A 233 -1.48 12.70 8.25
C ASP A 233 -2.10 12.05 7.01
N LEU A 234 -1.83 12.62 5.83
CA LEU A 234 -2.30 12.10 4.55
C LEU A 234 -1.36 12.47 3.40
N TYR A 235 -1.22 11.60 2.41
CA TYR A 235 -0.55 11.89 1.14
C TYR A 235 -1.16 11.12 -0.02
N VAL A 236 -0.89 11.61 -1.24
CA VAL A 236 -1.27 10.99 -2.51
C VAL A 236 0.00 10.82 -3.35
N LEU A 237 0.08 9.73 -4.09
CA LEU A 237 1.16 9.46 -5.03
C LEU A 237 0.68 9.62 -6.48
N ASN A 238 1.61 9.96 -7.36
CA ASN A 238 1.43 9.89 -8.80
C ASN A 238 1.43 8.42 -9.26
N ASP A 239 1.04 8.17 -10.51
CA ASP A 239 1.08 6.81 -11.10
C ASP A 239 2.49 6.21 -11.09
N ASN A 240 3.51 7.06 -11.16
CA ASN A 240 4.92 6.69 -11.05
C ASN A 240 5.43 6.63 -9.59
N GLY A 241 4.52 6.55 -8.61
CA GLY A 241 4.77 6.42 -7.17
C GLY A 241 5.55 7.56 -6.49
N SER A 242 5.90 8.62 -7.22
CA SER A 242 6.38 9.87 -6.61
C SER A 242 5.26 10.57 -5.84
N TYR A 243 5.61 11.41 -4.87
CA TYR A 243 4.61 12.12 -4.08
C TYR A 243 3.93 13.20 -4.91
N LYS A 244 2.61 13.09 -5.07
CA LYS A 244 1.77 14.09 -5.71
C LYS A 244 1.44 15.22 -4.73
N THR A 245 0.89 14.86 -3.57
CA THR A 245 0.39 15.82 -2.58
C THR A 245 0.59 15.29 -1.16
N ILE A 246 0.95 16.17 -0.22
CA ILE A 246 0.96 15.91 1.22
C ILE A 246 -0.02 16.85 1.90
N TYR A 247 -0.79 16.30 2.82
CA TYR A 247 -1.76 17.00 3.64
C TYR A 247 -1.34 16.95 5.10
N GLU A 248 -1.50 18.08 5.78
CA GLU A 248 -1.33 18.19 7.23
C GLU A 248 -2.57 18.86 7.81
N VAL A 249 -3.22 18.21 8.77
CA VAL A 249 -4.49 18.62 9.36
C VAL A 249 -4.25 19.25 10.73
N LYS A 250 -4.77 20.45 10.96
CA LYS A 250 -4.79 21.07 12.29
C LYS A 250 -6.21 21.36 12.71
N SER A 251 -6.57 20.98 13.95
CA SER A 251 -7.88 21.27 14.57
C SER A 251 -8.03 22.72 15.04
N LYS A 252 -6.99 23.54 14.91
CA LYS A 252 -6.98 24.95 15.32
C LYS A 252 -6.18 25.80 14.34
N THR A 253 -6.45 27.09 14.37
CA THR A 253 -5.74 28.11 13.58
C THR A 253 -4.92 29.06 14.46
N ASP A 254 -4.55 28.63 15.66
CA ASP A 254 -3.62 29.42 16.48
C ASP A 254 -2.19 29.34 15.91
N THR A 255 -1.34 30.27 16.34
CA THR A 255 0.04 30.40 15.83
C THR A 255 0.83 29.11 16.00
N GLN A 256 0.64 28.38 17.11
CA GLN A 256 1.37 27.15 17.38
C GLN A 256 0.97 26.04 16.41
N SER A 257 -0.34 25.85 16.18
CA SER A 257 -0.84 24.87 15.19
C SER A 257 -0.36 25.19 13.77
N ILE A 258 -0.37 26.47 13.39
CA ILE A 258 0.11 26.88 12.06
C ILE A 258 1.62 26.63 11.92
N TYR A 259 2.42 27.01 12.91
CA TYR A 259 3.88 26.89 12.82
C TYR A 259 4.31 25.42 12.79
N THR A 260 3.68 24.59 13.61
CA THR A 260 3.93 23.13 13.62
C THR A 260 3.53 22.50 12.29
N GLY A 261 2.35 22.85 11.74
CA GLY A 261 1.92 22.34 10.44
C GLY A 261 2.84 22.75 9.28
N ILE A 262 3.36 23.99 9.29
CA ILE A 262 4.39 24.43 8.34
C ILE A 262 5.66 23.56 8.47
N GLY A 263 6.11 23.34 9.71
CA GLY A 263 7.31 22.56 9.99
C GLY A 263 7.19 21.12 9.49
N GLN A 264 6.07 20.44 9.78
CA GLN A 264 5.81 19.07 9.31
C GLN A 264 5.76 19.01 7.78
N LEU A 265 4.97 19.86 7.12
CA LEU A 265 4.89 19.88 5.66
C LEU A 265 6.26 20.10 5.00
N CYS A 266 7.02 21.08 5.47
CA CYS A 266 8.34 21.38 4.92
C CYS A 266 9.32 20.21 5.15
N TYR A 267 9.40 19.69 6.38
CA TYR A 267 10.29 18.59 6.73
C TYR A 267 10.00 17.34 5.90
N HIS A 268 8.72 16.95 5.82
CA HIS A 268 8.32 15.77 5.07
C HIS A 268 8.39 15.97 3.56
N SER A 269 8.37 17.20 3.04
CA SER A 269 8.54 17.47 1.60
C SER A 269 9.99 17.48 1.10
N LEU A 270 10.99 17.56 1.97
CA LEU A 270 12.36 17.96 1.59
C LEU A 270 13.04 17.05 0.55
N MET A 271 12.76 15.74 0.60
CA MET A 271 13.36 14.74 -0.30
C MET A 271 12.39 14.29 -1.40
N LYS A 272 11.31 15.05 -1.62
CA LYS A 272 10.24 14.70 -2.55
C LYS A 272 10.20 15.74 -3.66
N GLU A 273 10.51 15.32 -4.87
CA GLU A 273 10.47 16.18 -6.05
C GLU A 273 9.03 16.62 -6.34
N ASP A 274 8.83 17.92 -6.56
CA ASP A 274 7.58 18.55 -7.00
C ASP A 274 6.29 18.14 -6.26
N VAL A 275 6.39 17.92 -4.95
CA VAL A 275 5.22 17.59 -4.12
C VAL A 275 4.39 18.83 -3.75
N GLU A 276 3.08 18.74 -3.94
CA GLU A 276 2.15 19.76 -3.47
C GLU A 276 1.96 19.65 -1.93
N LYS A 277 1.97 20.79 -1.24
CA LYS A 277 1.79 20.85 0.22
C LYS A 277 0.47 21.53 0.55
N ILE A 278 -0.40 20.83 1.28
CA ILE A 278 -1.71 21.34 1.67
C ILE A 278 -1.84 21.34 3.19
N LEU A 279 -2.03 22.52 3.76
CA LEU A 279 -2.38 22.69 5.18
C LEU A 279 -3.90 22.79 5.31
N VAL A 280 -4.50 21.89 6.10
CA VAL A 280 -5.94 21.74 6.25
C VAL A 280 -6.39 22.32 7.60
N LEU A 281 -7.28 23.32 7.58
CA LEU A 281 -7.63 24.14 8.75
C LEU A 281 -9.15 24.31 8.95
N PRO A 282 -9.66 24.45 10.19
CA PRO A 282 -11.11 24.59 10.45
C PRO A 282 -11.71 25.95 10.03
N LYS A 283 -10.86 26.91 9.65
CA LYS A 283 -11.27 28.23 9.17
C LYS A 283 -10.13 28.93 8.45
N SER A 284 -10.47 29.94 7.66
CA SER A 284 -9.50 30.82 7.02
C SER A 284 -8.58 31.51 8.03
N VAL A 285 -7.31 31.67 7.68
CA VAL A 285 -6.33 32.43 8.45
C VAL A 285 -6.20 33.86 7.96
N SER A 286 -5.53 34.72 8.73
CA SER A 286 -5.32 36.12 8.34
C SER A 286 -4.61 36.23 6.98
N ARG A 287 -4.84 37.34 6.28
CA ARG A 287 -4.18 37.64 4.99
C ARG A 287 -2.66 37.58 5.08
N ARG A 288 -2.08 37.99 6.21
CA ARG A 288 -0.64 37.91 6.48
C ARG A 288 -0.15 36.46 6.50
N VAL A 289 -0.83 35.58 7.23
CA VAL A 289 -0.47 34.15 7.31
C VAL A 289 -0.64 33.48 5.95
N THR A 290 -1.76 33.75 5.27
CA THR A 290 -2.03 33.22 3.92
C THR A 290 -0.91 33.59 2.94
N HIS A 291 -0.44 34.85 3.00
CA HIS A 291 0.68 35.31 2.16
C HIS A 291 1.99 34.59 2.48
N THR A 292 2.28 34.33 3.76
CA THR A 292 3.46 33.55 4.18
C THR A 292 3.38 32.11 3.68
N LEU A 293 2.25 31.43 3.85
CA LEU A 293 2.04 30.05 3.39
C LEU A 293 2.23 29.94 1.88
N LYS A 294 1.67 30.88 1.11
CA LYS A 294 1.88 30.94 -0.35
C LYS A 294 3.36 31.08 -0.72
N LYS A 295 4.14 31.90 0.00
CA LYS A 295 5.59 32.04 -0.23
C LYS A 295 6.37 30.75 0.07
N LEU A 296 5.85 29.90 0.94
CA LEU A 296 6.43 28.59 1.26
C LEU A 296 5.94 27.48 0.31
N ASN A 297 5.17 27.83 -0.72
CA ASN A 297 4.48 26.90 -1.61
C ASN A 297 3.58 25.92 -0.84
N ILE A 298 2.85 26.44 0.16
CA ILE A 298 1.86 25.70 0.93
C ILE A 298 0.47 26.26 0.60
N ASN A 299 -0.37 25.41 0.02
CA ASN A 299 -1.77 25.67 -0.22
C ASN A 299 -2.57 25.48 1.07
N VAL A 300 -3.70 26.18 1.19
CA VAL A 300 -4.59 26.07 2.35
C VAL A 300 -5.92 25.52 1.87
N MET A 301 -6.34 24.42 2.47
CA MET A 301 -7.69 23.89 2.37
C MET A 301 -8.39 24.15 3.70
N THR A 302 -9.66 24.53 3.65
CA THR A 302 -10.46 24.74 4.86
C THR A 302 -11.52 23.67 5.01
N TYR A 303 -11.93 23.39 6.24
CA TYR A 303 -13.06 22.51 6.52
C TYR A 303 -14.04 23.14 7.50
N GLU A 304 -15.31 22.78 7.37
CA GLU A 304 -16.37 23.12 8.32
C GLU A 304 -17.11 21.86 8.75
N ILE A 305 -17.54 21.83 10.02
CA ILE A 305 -18.37 20.74 10.54
C ILE A 305 -19.83 21.23 10.54
N ILE A 306 -20.64 20.73 9.62
CA ILE A 306 -22.06 21.05 9.46
C ILE A 306 -22.87 19.78 9.69
N ASN A 307 -23.78 19.79 10.68
CA ASN A 307 -24.64 18.63 10.99
C ASN A 307 -23.85 17.31 11.18
N GLN A 308 -22.69 17.37 11.85
CA GLN A 308 -21.77 16.23 12.06
C GLN A 308 -21.11 15.67 10.78
N GLN A 309 -21.23 16.36 9.66
CA GLN A 309 -20.50 16.09 8.42
C GLN A 309 -19.39 17.13 8.24
N ILE A 310 -18.26 16.69 7.69
CA ILE A 310 -17.11 17.54 7.42
C ILE A 310 -17.13 17.91 5.94
N VAL A 311 -17.11 19.21 5.66
CA VAL A 311 -17.16 19.77 4.31
C VAL A 311 -15.87 20.52 4.06
N PHE A 312 -15.12 20.10 3.03
CA PHE A 312 -13.88 20.75 2.60
C PHE A 312 -14.15 21.85 1.56
N LYS A 313 -13.38 22.93 1.63
CA LYS A 313 -13.44 24.11 0.75
C LYS A 313 -12.04 24.57 0.36
#